data_AF-A0A9P4QIK8-F1
#
_entry.id   AF-A0A9P4QIK8-F1
#
_cell.length_a   1.000
_cell.length_b   1.000
_cell.length_c   1.000
_cell.angle_alpha   90.00
_cell.angle_beta   90.00
_cell.angle_gamma   90.00
#
_symmetry.space_group_name_H-M   'P 1'
#
loop_
_entity.id
_entity.type
_entity.pdbx_description
1 polymer ?
#
loop_
_entity_poly.entity_id
_entity_poly.type
_entity_poly.pdbx_seq_one_letter_code
_entity_poly.pdbx_strand_id
1 'polypeptide(L)'
;MATSLMSMLAQKTPSFQTRKGIIVLGLQNDFIANDGVLPVSTESGFLDNIRRFVPAFREFGEVIWVRTEYNEHGSALEVDREEVITSLGSKRRSSATDPKRSKRRCNAQPAQPQGPEDSTHQNGKTGTTLQDSDSEDEELFLARTSKRGPACIKGSKGADYAVEIQDLVSSRDIEVIKPRYSAFGSTSLLSTLRSRLITELYVCGCNTNLSVYASAMDAARSGIAITILDDCLGFRKKERHDLAIKRLVEIMDANVTTSTKALRDLETPSFGADDDDSSSDEDDDAGSIHLSVDSDEEDDEMPLPSSLSNVCSYRTDIAVLSDCTSH
;
A
#
# COMPACT_ATOMS: atom_id res chain seq x y z
N MET A 1 35.12 47.69 -9.17
CA MET A 1 34.01 46.75 -9.04
C MET A 1 34.30 45.85 -7.86
N ALA A 2 33.72 46.13 -6.69
CA ALA A 2 33.92 45.29 -5.51
C ALA A 2 32.99 44.08 -5.62
N THR A 3 33.52 42.93 -6.00
CA THR A 3 32.82 41.65 -5.84
C THR A 3 32.64 41.39 -4.35
N SER A 4 31.38 41.37 -3.91
CA SER A 4 31.01 41.16 -2.50
C SER A 4 31.56 39.82 -2.00
N LEU A 5 32.15 39.80 -0.79
CA LEU A 5 32.61 38.59 -0.12
C LEU A 5 31.49 37.52 -0.05
N MET A 6 30.23 37.96 0.03
CA MET A 6 29.04 37.10 0.00
C MET A 6 28.89 36.34 -1.33
N SER A 7 29.25 36.99 -2.45
CA SER A 7 29.24 36.38 -3.80
C SER A 7 30.36 35.33 -3.94
N MET A 8 31.52 35.55 -3.32
CA MET A 8 32.61 34.57 -3.32
C MET A 8 32.35 33.37 -2.39
N LEU A 9 31.59 33.57 -1.31
CA LEU A 9 31.17 32.48 -0.41
C LEU A 9 30.03 31.66 -1.02
N ALA A 10 29.08 32.29 -1.71
CA ALA A 10 28.00 31.60 -2.42
C ALA A 10 28.51 30.69 -3.56
N GLN A 11 29.62 31.06 -4.22
CA GLN A 11 30.25 30.25 -5.26
C GLN A 11 30.94 28.98 -4.76
N LYS A 12 31.14 28.84 -3.44
CA LYS A 12 31.89 27.71 -2.83
C LYS A 12 31.02 26.76 -2.02
N THR A 13 29.71 26.95 -1.97
CA THR A 13 28.82 25.97 -1.33
C THR A 13 28.69 24.76 -2.25
N PRO A 14 29.15 23.56 -1.86
CA PRO A 14 28.89 22.36 -2.63
C PRO A 14 27.38 22.19 -2.77
N SER A 15 26.86 22.26 -3.99
CA SER A 15 25.47 21.96 -4.29
C SER A 15 25.31 20.44 -4.28
N PHE A 16 24.80 19.90 -3.17
CA PHE A 16 24.43 18.48 -3.12
C PHE A 16 23.08 18.34 -3.80
N GLN A 17 23.06 17.69 -4.97
CA GLN A 17 21.82 17.30 -5.60
C GLN A 17 21.28 16.06 -4.88
N THR A 18 20.16 16.22 -4.20
CA THR A 18 19.43 15.09 -3.65
C THR A 18 18.78 14.29 -4.76
N ARG A 19 18.45 13.03 -4.46
CA ARG A 19 17.88 12.09 -5.42
C ARG A 19 16.55 11.57 -4.93
N LYS A 20 15.77 11.08 -5.89
CA LYS A 20 14.47 10.44 -5.68
C LYS A 20 14.63 8.93 -5.81
N GLY A 21 13.78 8.20 -5.10
CA GLY A 21 13.64 6.75 -5.28
C GLY A 21 12.18 6.35 -5.28
N ILE A 22 11.88 5.20 -5.87
CA ILE A 22 10.61 4.50 -5.69
C ILE A 22 10.88 3.19 -4.95
N ILE A 23 10.09 2.91 -3.92
CA ILE A 23 10.12 1.66 -3.18
C ILE A 23 8.86 0.84 -3.50
N VAL A 24 9.07 -0.33 -4.09
CA VAL A 24 8.02 -1.25 -4.54
C VAL A 24 7.98 -2.45 -3.60
N LEU A 25 6.90 -2.59 -2.85
CA LEU A 25 6.79 -3.53 -1.73
C LEU A 25 5.89 -4.73 -2.05
N GLY A 26 6.38 -5.94 -1.75
CA GLY A 26 5.52 -7.10 -1.54
C GLY A 26 4.81 -7.64 -2.77
N LEU A 27 5.31 -7.41 -3.99
CA LEU A 27 4.73 -8.01 -5.21
C LEU A 27 5.19 -9.47 -5.41
N GLN A 28 4.95 -10.30 -4.40
CA GLN A 28 5.35 -11.70 -4.34
C GLN A 28 4.18 -12.62 -4.72
N ASN A 29 4.47 -13.85 -5.14
CA ASN A 29 3.44 -14.83 -5.52
C ASN A 29 2.38 -15.04 -4.43
N ASP A 30 2.77 -15.05 -3.15
CA ASP A 30 1.82 -15.20 -2.04
C ASP A 30 0.77 -14.10 -1.93
N PHE A 31 1.03 -12.93 -2.53
CA PHE A 31 0.11 -11.80 -2.52
C PHE A 31 -0.54 -11.55 -3.88
N ILE A 32 0.11 -11.91 -4.99
CA ILE A 32 -0.37 -11.55 -6.34
C ILE A 32 -1.06 -12.71 -7.04
N ALA A 33 -0.56 -13.94 -6.87
CA ALA A 33 -1.15 -15.10 -7.53
C ALA A 33 -2.50 -15.47 -6.91
N ASN A 34 -3.45 -15.92 -7.73
CA ASN A 34 -4.78 -16.34 -7.27
C ASN A 34 -4.72 -17.53 -6.28
N ASP A 35 -3.71 -18.40 -6.43
CA ASP A 35 -3.42 -19.53 -5.54
C ASP A 35 -2.41 -19.17 -4.43
N GLY A 36 -2.04 -17.89 -4.32
CA GLY A 36 -1.17 -17.37 -3.26
C GLY A 36 -1.78 -17.55 -1.88
N VAL A 37 -0.94 -17.52 -0.85
CA VAL A 37 -1.39 -17.75 0.53
C VAL A 37 -2.29 -16.61 1.04
N LEU A 38 -2.08 -15.36 0.60
CA LEU A 38 -2.83 -14.19 1.02
C LEU A 38 -3.08 -13.23 -0.18
N PRO A 39 -3.88 -13.63 -1.18
CA PRO A 39 -4.00 -12.92 -2.44
C PRO A 39 -4.63 -11.54 -2.26
N VAL A 40 -4.13 -10.55 -2.99
CA VAL A 40 -4.63 -9.17 -3.02
C VAL A 40 -5.37 -8.99 -4.33
N SER A 41 -6.59 -8.43 -4.28
CA SER A 41 -7.35 -8.22 -5.52
C SER A 41 -6.60 -7.25 -6.43
N THR A 42 -6.41 -7.67 -7.68
CA THR A 42 -5.82 -6.84 -8.74
C THR A 42 -6.87 -6.07 -9.55
N GLU A 43 -8.16 -6.21 -9.21
CA GLU A 43 -9.27 -5.56 -9.92
C GLU A 43 -9.21 -4.03 -9.88
N SER A 44 -8.51 -3.44 -8.90
CA SER A 44 -8.28 -2.00 -8.84
C SER A 44 -7.31 -1.49 -9.92
N GLY A 45 -6.62 -2.37 -10.64
CA GLY A 45 -5.61 -2.01 -11.63
C GLY A 45 -4.27 -1.56 -11.05
N PHE A 46 -4.06 -1.68 -9.73
CA PHE A 46 -2.84 -1.18 -9.08
C PHE A 46 -1.56 -1.80 -9.66
N LEU A 47 -1.61 -3.08 -10.05
CA LEU A 47 -0.48 -3.79 -10.63
C LEU A 47 -0.13 -3.26 -12.02
N ASP A 48 -1.14 -2.92 -12.83
CA ASP A 48 -0.97 -2.32 -14.15
C ASP A 48 -0.38 -0.91 -14.04
N ASN A 49 -0.83 -0.13 -13.05
CA ASN A 49 -0.28 1.19 -12.77
C ASN A 49 1.21 1.10 -12.38
N ILE A 50 1.60 0.13 -11.55
CA ILE A 50 3.01 -0.14 -11.23
C ILE A 50 3.81 -0.53 -12.48
N ARG A 51 3.28 -1.43 -13.34
CA ARG A 51 3.92 -1.84 -14.60
C ARG A 51 4.18 -0.66 -15.54
N ARG A 52 3.33 0.37 -15.51
CA ARG A 52 3.51 1.60 -16.31
C ARG A 52 4.44 2.59 -15.64
N PHE A 53 4.28 2.82 -14.34
CA PHE A 53 4.99 3.84 -13.60
C PHE A 53 6.47 3.51 -13.40
N VAL A 54 6.80 2.28 -12.98
CA VAL A 54 8.18 1.93 -12.59
C VAL A 54 9.19 2.08 -13.75
N PRO A 55 8.91 1.60 -14.97
CA PRO A 55 9.80 1.84 -16.10
C PRO A 55 10.04 3.32 -16.40
N ALA A 56 8.98 4.14 -16.39
CA ALA A 56 9.08 5.59 -16.62
C ALA A 56 9.86 6.30 -15.50
N PHE A 57 9.65 5.90 -14.24
CA PHE A 57 10.34 6.51 -13.10
C PHE A 57 11.87 6.36 -13.13
N ARG A 58 12.40 5.35 -13.84
CA ARG A 58 13.86 5.11 -13.94
C ARG A 58 14.65 6.25 -14.56
N GLU A 59 13.98 7.16 -15.28
CA GLU A 59 14.59 8.37 -15.81
C GLU A 59 14.82 9.43 -14.71
N PHE A 60 14.02 9.40 -13.65
CA PHE A 60 14.00 10.41 -12.58
C PHE A 60 14.67 9.95 -11.28
N GLY A 61 14.78 8.65 -11.05
CA GLY A 61 15.24 8.13 -9.77
C GLY A 61 15.67 6.66 -9.75
N GLU A 62 15.96 6.18 -8.55
CA GLU A 62 16.32 4.79 -8.28
C GLU A 62 15.08 3.94 -8.02
N VAL A 63 15.08 2.70 -8.51
CA VAL A 63 14.02 1.73 -8.20
C VAL A 63 14.52 0.78 -7.11
N ILE A 64 13.73 0.61 -6.07
CA ILE A 64 14.02 -0.26 -4.92
C ILE A 64 12.93 -1.31 -4.84
N TRP A 65 13.25 -2.55 -5.16
CA TRP A 65 12.34 -3.68 -5.04
C TRP A 65 12.50 -4.38 -3.71
N VAL A 66 11.39 -4.68 -3.04
CA VAL A 66 11.41 -5.25 -1.69
C VAL A 66 10.55 -6.51 -1.62
N ARG A 67 11.18 -7.64 -1.31
CA ARG A 67 10.51 -8.90 -0.95
C ARG A 67 10.64 -9.18 0.53
N THR A 68 9.66 -9.88 1.07
CA THR A 68 9.72 -10.42 2.43
C THR A 68 10.18 -11.86 2.36
N GLU A 69 11.18 -12.24 3.15
CA GLU A 69 11.56 -13.64 3.35
C GLU A 69 11.96 -13.85 4.80
N TYR A 70 11.37 -14.86 5.45
CA TYR A 70 11.75 -15.25 6.81
C TYR A 70 11.78 -16.76 6.94
N ASN A 71 12.53 -17.22 7.94
CA ASN A 71 12.57 -18.63 8.32
C ASN A 71 11.37 -18.92 9.24
N GLU A 72 10.73 -20.08 9.11
CA GLU A 72 9.61 -20.49 9.96
C GLU A 72 9.92 -20.51 11.46
N HIS A 73 11.21 -20.62 11.82
CA HIS A 73 11.69 -20.63 13.21
C HIS A 73 12.09 -19.24 13.73
N GLY A 74 11.91 -18.19 12.93
CA GLY A 74 12.19 -16.81 13.33
C GLY A 74 11.23 -16.36 14.43
N SER A 75 11.77 -15.99 15.57
CA SER A 75 11.03 -15.64 16.78
C SER A 75 9.93 -14.60 16.52
N ALA A 76 8.68 -14.98 16.78
CA ALA A 76 7.52 -14.08 16.80
C ALA A 76 7.71 -12.87 17.73
N LEU A 77 8.67 -12.92 18.67
CA LEU A 77 8.96 -11.84 19.62
C LEU A 77 9.54 -10.57 18.99
N GLU A 78 10.11 -10.62 17.78
CA GLU A 78 10.64 -9.40 17.12
C GLU A 78 9.59 -8.63 16.30
N VAL A 79 8.50 -9.29 15.88
CA VAL A 79 7.41 -8.65 15.12
C VAL A 79 6.62 -7.65 15.98
N ASP A 80 6.66 -7.83 17.32
CA ASP A 80 5.91 -7.05 18.31
C ASP A 80 6.26 -5.55 18.36
N ARG A 81 7.32 -5.12 17.67
CA ARG A 81 7.78 -3.72 17.65
C ARG A 81 7.34 -2.90 16.44
N GLU A 82 6.86 -3.54 15.38
CA GLU A 82 6.47 -2.83 14.16
C GLU A 82 5.03 -2.37 14.20
N GLU A 83 4.80 -1.13 13.78
CA GLU A 83 3.46 -0.56 13.72
C GLU A 83 2.79 -0.95 12.41
N VAL A 84 1.71 -1.73 12.52
CA VAL A 84 0.84 -2.10 11.41
C VAL A 84 -0.62 -1.85 11.77
N ILE A 85 -1.47 -1.74 10.76
CA ILE A 85 -2.89 -1.47 10.95
C ILE A 85 -3.69 -2.77 10.87
N THR A 86 -4.33 -3.09 11.99
CA THR A 86 -5.13 -4.29 12.22
C THR A 86 -6.54 -3.93 12.68
N SER A 87 -7.41 -4.93 12.80
CA SER A 87 -8.82 -4.85 13.24
C SER A 87 -9.06 -4.05 14.54
N LEU A 88 -8.08 -3.92 15.43
CA LEU A 88 -8.24 -3.28 16.74
C LEU A 88 -7.70 -1.84 16.82
N GLY A 89 -7.41 -1.18 15.68
CA GLY A 89 -6.63 0.06 15.66
C GLY A 89 -5.15 -0.21 15.98
N SER A 90 -4.20 0.66 15.55
CA SER A 90 -2.78 0.28 15.68
C SER A 90 -2.39 -0.06 17.11
N LYS A 91 -2.05 -1.33 17.32
CA LYS A 91 -1.49 -1.82 18.56
C LYS A 91 -0.06 -1.34 18.64
N ARG A 92 0.18 -0.21 19.31
CA ARG A 92 1.44 -0.04 20.04
C ARG A 92 1.31 -0.83 21.34
N ARG A 93 1.99 -1.96 21.47
CA ARG A 93 2.27 -2.52 22.80
C ARG A 93 3.37 -1.67 23.42
N SER A 94 2.98 -0.61 24.13
CA SER A 94 3.93 0.13 24.96
C SER A 94 4.39 -0.78 26.09
N SER A 95 5.70 -0.98 26.19
CA SER A 95 6.33 -1.44 27.44
C SER A 95 6.15 -0.33 28.48
N ALA A 96 4.99 -0.30 29.14
CA ALA A 96 4.80 0.50 30.32
C ALA A 96 5.60 -0.14 31.46
N THR A 97 6.83 0.32 31.67
CA THR A 97 7.48 0.24 32.97
C THR A 97 6.59 0.98 33.97
N ASP A 98 5.91 0.22 34.81
CA ASP A 98 5.13 0.65 35.98
C ASP A 98 6.05 1.39 36.97
N PRO A 99 5.94 2.72 37.17
CA PRO A 99 6.58 3.36 38.29
C PRO A 99 5.59 3.32 39.46
N LYS A 100 5.58 2.21 40.20
CA LYS A 100 4.99 2.19 41.53
C LYS A 100 5.74 3.17 42.42
N ARG A 101 5.12 4.34 42.55
CA ARG A 101 5.36 5.40 43.52
C ARG A 101 5.32 4.83 44.95
N SER A 102 6.46 4.36 45.46
CA SER A 102 6.66 4.11 46.88
C SER A 102 7.10 5.40 47.57
N LYS A 103 6.15 6.18 48.10
CA LYS A 103 6.44 7.11 49.19
C LYS A 103 6.74 6.28 50.44
N ARG A 104 7.99 6.24 50.90
CA ARG A 104 8.28 6.25 52.34
C ARG A 104 9.76 6.57 52.65
N ARG A 105 9.88 7.44 53.65
CA ARG A 105 11.03 8.20 54.17
C ARG A 105 12.25 7.35 54.53
N CYS A 106 13.42 7.97 54.37
CA CYS A 106 14.67 7.61 55.02
C CYS A 106 14.55 7.63 56.55
N ASN A 107 15.17 6.65 57.24
CA ASN A 107 15.97 6.93 58.44
C ASN A 107 16.91 5.77 58.81
N ALA A 108 18.16 6.16 59.10
CA ALA A 108 19.25 5.60 59.92
C ALA A 108 19.33 4.10 60.34
N GLN A 109 20.56 3.57 60.19
CA GLN A 109 21.23 2.35 60.72
C GLN A 109 21.27 2.21 62.27
N PRO A 110 21.93 1.20 62.91
CA PRO A 110 22.34 -0.18 62.52
C PRO A 110 22.06 -1.28 63.62
N ALA A 111 22.15 -2.59 63.29
CA ALA A 111 22.68 -3.67 64.17
C ALA A 111 22.60 -5.09 63.53
N GLN A 112 23.66 -5.89 63.68
CA GLN A 112 23.72 -7.37 63.53
C GLN A 112 23.51 -8.04 64.92
N PRO A 113 23.64 -9.39 65.15
CA PRO A 113 23.68 -10.60 64.28
C PRO A 113 22.75 -11.75 64.78
N GLN A 114 22.73 -12.90 64.07
CA GLN A 114 22.79 -14.30 64.57
C GLN A 114 21.81 -15.30 63.92
N GLY A 115 22.36 -16.46 63.51
CA GLY A 115 21.74 -17.78 63.75
C GLY A 115 21.36 -18.62 62.52
N PRO A 116 21.61 -19.96 62.51
CA PRO A 116 21.74 -20.78 61.30
C PRO A 116 20.52 -21.70 61.03
N GLU A 117 20.67 -22.59 60.02
CA GLU A 117 19.87 -23.83 59.78
C GLU A 117 18.58 -23.68 58.94
N ASP A 118 18.14 -24.60 58.07
CA ASP A 118 18.71 -25.77 57.41
C ASP A 118 17.68 -26.21 56.34
N SER A 119 18.14 -26.85 55.26
CA SER A 119 17.42 -27.78 54.36
C SER A 119 15.98 -27.49 53.84
N THR A 120 15.78 -27.51 52.51
CA THR A 120 15.16 -28.65 51.79
C THR A 120 14.80 -28.27 50.35
N HIS A 121 15.32 -29.06 49.40
CA HIS A 121 14.77 -29.18 48.05
C HIS A 121 13.35 -29.72 48.12
N GLN A 122 12.39 -29.07 47.43
CA GLN A 122 11.29 -29.79 46.79
C GLN A 122 10.70 -29.00 45.62
N ASN A 123 10.93 -29.60 44.46
CA ASN A 123 10.21 -29.57 43.19
C ASN A 123 8.89 -28.79 43.16
N GLY A 124 8.84 -27.72 42.35
CA GLY A 124 7.63 -26.99 42.00
C GLY A 124 7.67 -26.56 40.54
N LYS A 125 7.31 -27.49 39.64
CA LYS A 125 6.95 -27.18 38.25
C LYS A 125 5.81 -26.16 38.27
N THR A 126 6.12 -24.92 37.93
CA THR A 126 5.13 -23.99 37.36
C THR A 126 5.76 -23.39 36.12
N GLY A 127 5.75 -24.17 35.05
CA GLY A 127 5.80 -23.63 33.71
C GLY A 127 4.55 -22.78 33.55
N THR A 128 4.69 -21.48 33.78
CA THR A 128 3.65 -20.52 33.41
C THR A 128 3.74 -20.40 31.90
N THR A 129 2.98 -21.25 31.21
CA THR A 129 2.56 -21.06 29.83
C THR A 129 1.95 -19.67 29.76
N LEU A 130 2.75 -18.70 29.32
CA LEU A 130 2.26 -17.37 28.97
C LEU A 130 1.43 -17.57 27.71
N GLN A 131 0.11 -17.51 27.88
CA GLN A 131 -0.85 -17.54 26.79
C GLN A 131 -0.52 -16.41 25.81
N ASP A 132 -0.10 -16.82 24.62
CA ASP A 132 -0.17 -16.00 23.42
C ASP A 132 -1.59 -15.43 23.34
N SER A 133 -1.71 -14.12 23.50
CA SER A 133 -2.96 -13.45 23.20
C SER A 133 -3.12 -13.45 21.68
N ASP A 134 -3.80 -14.46 21.17
CA ASP A 134 -4.26 -14.60 19.80
C ASP A 134 -4.93 -13.30 19.34
N SER A 135 -4.19 -12.45 18.63
CA SER A 135 -4.82 -11.62 17.63
C SER A 135 -4.81 -12.40 16.33
N GLU A 136 -5.86 -13.18 16.10
CA GLU A 136 -6.09 -13.91 14.85
C GLU A 136 -6.42 -12.96 13.68
N ASP A 137 -5.70 -11.85 13.53
CA ASP A 137 -5.92 -10.99 12.36
C ASP A 137 -5.35 -11.69 11.12
N GLU A 138 -6.26 -12.14 10.26
CA GLU A 138 -5.96 -12.98 9.10
C GLU A 138 -4.97 -12.34 8.11
N GLU A 139 -4.83 -11.01 8.12
CA GLU A 139 -3.88 -10.29 7.27
C GLU A 139 -2.44 -10.29 7.80
N LEU A 140 -2.21 -10.60 9.08
CA LEU A 140 -0.86 -10.62 9.66
C LEU A 140 -0.04 -11.78 9.10
N PHE A 141 0.59 -11.55 7.96
CA PHE A 141 1.15 -12.63 7.14
C PHE A 141 2.43 -13.26 7.73
N LEU A 142 3.10 -12.56 8.65
CA LEU A 142 4.23 -13.07 9.44
C LEU A 142 3.79 -13.96 10.62
N ALA A 143 2.51 -13.90 11.01
CA ALA A 143 1.95 -14.74 12.06
C ALA A 143 1.32 -16.00 11.47
N ARG A 144 1.38 -17.10 12.23
CA ARG A 144 0.60 -18.30 11.94
C ARG A 144 -0.84 -18.05 12.37
N THR A 145 -1.79 -18.44 11.53
CA THR A 145 -3.20 -18.45 11.91
C THR A 145 -3.76 -19.85 11.77
N SER A 146 -4.83 -20.14 12.52
CA SER A 146 -5.54 -21.42 12.49
C SER A 146 -6.07 -21.79 11.10
N LYS A 147 -6.25 -20.78 10.21
CA LYS A 147 -6.91 -20.91 8.91
C LYS A 147 -5.95 -20.86 7.70
N ARG A 148 -4.69 -20.47 7.90
CA ARG A 148 -3.76 -20.15 6.79
C ARG A 148 -2.33 -20.54 7.14
N GLY A 149 -1.61 -21.07 6.16
CA GLY A 149 -0.16 -21.26 6.26
C GLY A 149 0.61 -19.93 6.34
N PRO A 150 1.89 -19.94 6.74
CA PRO A 150 2.72 -18.74 6.67
C PRO A 150 2.92 -18.32 5.19
N ALA A 151 2.91 -17.01 4.92
CA ALA A 151 3.32 -16.49 3.60
C ALA A 151 4.80 -16.08 3.66
N CYS A 152 5.44 -15.96 2.51
CA CYS A 152 6.79 -15.44 2.33
C CYS A 152 7.87 -16.28 3.03
N ILE A 153 7.68 -17.60 3.08
CA ILE A 153 8.68 -18.52 3.62
C ILE A 153 9.90 -18.55 2.70
N LYS A 154 11.08 -18.36 3.28
CA LYS A 154 12.34 -18.35 2.54
C LYS A 154 12.50 -19.62 1.68
N GLY A 155 12.78 -19.43 0.40
CA GLY A 155 12.96 -20.51 -0.58
C GLY A 155 11.66 -21.16 -1.07
N SER A 156 10.49 -20.70 -0.62
CA SER A 156 9.21 -21.10 -1.21
C SER A 156 8.93 -20.32 -2.50
N LYS A 157 8.19 -20.93 -3.43
CA LYS A 157 7.69 -20.24 -4.64
C LYS A 157 6.88 -19.00 -4.29
N GLY A 158 6.12 -19.05 -3.19
CA GLY A 158 5.32 -17.94 -2.67
C GLY A 158 6.13 -16.69 -2.36
N ALA A 159 7.39 -16.86 -1.98
CA ALA A 159 8.30 -15.77 -1.64
C ALA A 159 8.99 -15.12 -2.85
N ASP A 160 8.95 -15.73 -4.04
CA ASP A 160 9.49 -15.11 -5.25
C ASP A 160 8.58 -13.99 -5.76
N TYR A 161 9.11 -13.09 -6.59
CA TYR A 161 8.28 -12.11 -7.30
C TYR A 161 7.23 -12.79 -8.16
N ALA A 162 6.06 -12.17 -8.24
CA ALA A 162 5.00 -12.57 -9.16
C ALA A 162 5.50 -12.60 -10.61
N VAL A 163 5.01 -13.54 -11.42
CA VAL A 163 5.46 -13.71 -12.82
C VAL A 163 5.27 -12.41 -13.61
N GLU A 164 4.20 -11.68 -13.30
CA GLU A 164 3.79 -10.39 -13.88
C GLU A 164 4.73 -9.23 -13.50
N ILE A 165 5.71 -9.45 -12.63
CA ILE A 165 6.64 -8.43 -12.15
C ILE A 165 8.10 -8.77 -12.44
N GLN A 166 8.42 -10.05 -12.66
CA GLN A 166 9.80 -10.50 -12.87
C GLN A 166 10.51 -9.80 -14.03
N ASP A 167 9.80 -9.50 -15.13
CA ASP A 167 10.33 -8.78 -16.29
C ASP A 167 10.56 -7.28 -16.04
N LEU A 168 9.89 -6.71 -15.03
CA LEU A 168 10.14 -5.33 -14.62
C LEU A 168 11.44 -5.20 -13.85
N VAL A 169 11.89 -6.21 -13.11
CA VAL A 169 13.08 -6.09 -12.23
C VAL A 169 14.35 -6.07 -13.07
N SER A 170 15.15 -5.01 -12.92
CA SER A 170 16.39 -4.83 -13.68
C SER A 170 17.62 -4.96 -12.79
N SER A 171 18.74 -5.40 -13.37
CA SER A 171 20.03 -5.52 -12.66
C SER A 171 20.60 -4.20 -12.13
N ARG A 172 20.10 -3.05 -12.61
CA ARG A 172 20.45 -1.71 -12.10
C ARG A 172 19.67 -1.33 -10.84
N ASP A 173 18.57 -2.02 -10.55
CA ASP A 173 17.68 -1.70 -9.45
C ASP A 173 18.28 -2.19 -8.12
N ILE A 174 17.80 -1.63 -7.01
CA ILE A 174 18.19 -2.05 -5.66
C ILE A 174 17.21 -3.14 -5.22
N GLU A 175 17.70 -4.34 -4.93
CA GLU A 175 16.87 -5.41 -4.33
C GLU A 175 17.10 -5.48 -2.81
N VAL A 176 16.00 -5.55 -2.05
CA VAL A 176 16.00 -5.70 -0.60
C VAL A 176 15.15 -6.89 -0.21
N ILE A 177 15.73 -7.78 0.59
CA ILE A 177 15.00 -8.87 1.25
C ILE A 177 14.85 -8.49 2.73
N LYS A 178 13.61 -8.42 3.22
CA LYS A 178 13.28 -8.08 4.61
C LYS A 178 12.66 -9.28 5.34
N PRO A 179 13.00 -9.54 6.62
CA PRO A 179 12.34 -10.57 7.42
C PRO A 179 11.08 -10.09 8.15
N ARG A 180 10.76 -8.79 8.02
CA ARG A 180 9.77 -8.06 8.83
C ARG A 180 8.84 -7.21 7.96
N TYR A 181 7.86 -6.51 8.53
CA TYR A 181 6.95 -5.67 7.76
C TYR A 181 7.67 -4.45 7.16
N SER A 182 8.47 -3.74 7.95
CA SER A 182 9.23 -2.57 7.46
C SER A 182 10.43 -3.01 6.64
N ALA A 183 10.63 -2.38 5.47
CA ALA A 183 11.83 -2.53 4.66
C ALA A 183 13.10 -1.98 5.32
N PHE A 184 12.95 -1.18 6.38
CA PHE A 184 14.04 -0.63 7.17
C PHE A 184 14.43 -1.54 8.34
N GLY A 185 13.55 -2.46 8.72
CA GLY A 185 13.77 -3.39 9.80
C GLY A 185 14.83 -4.44 9.46
N SER A 186 16.01 -4.35 10.09
CA SER A 186 17.10 -5.34 9.93
C SER A 186 17.62 -5.46 8.50
N THR A 187 17.61 -4.36 7.75
CA THR A 187 18.20 -4.26 6.41
C THR A 187 19.22 -3.12 6.37
N SER A 188 20.03 -3.06 5.31
CA SER A 188 20.93 -1.94 5.02
C SER A 188 20.27 -0.83 4.21
N LEU A 189 18.94 -0.84 4.05
CA LEU A 189 18.22 0.08 3.17
C LEU A 189 18.47 1.55 3.54
N LEU A 190 18.34 1.92 4.82
CA LEU A 190 18.58 3.31 5.25
C LEU A 190 20.00 3.79 4.93
N SER A 191 21.00 2.93 5.13
CA SER A 191 22.40 3.24 4.79
C SER A 191 22.56 3.43 3.28
N THR A 192 21.90 2.59 2.49
CA THR A 192 21.91 2.66 1.02
C THR A 192 21.30 3.97 0.53
N LEU A 193 20.12 4.33 1.04
CA LEU A 193 19.43 5.58 0.70
C LEU A 193 20.31 6.80 1.00
N ARG A 194 20.90 6.84 2.21
CA ARG A 194 21.81 7.92 2.61
C ARG A 194 23.07 7.99 1.74
N SER A 195 23.69 6.85 1.42
CA SER A 195 24.88 6.81 0.57
C SER A 195 24.61 7.28 -0.86
N ARG A 196 23.37 7.11 -1.34
CA ARG A 196 22.91 7.56 -2.66
C ARG A 196 22.23 8.92 -2.63
N LEU A 197 22.22 9.61 -1.49
CA LEU A 197 21.54 10.90 -1.28
C LEU A 197 20.06 10.88 -1.66
N ILE A 198 19.39 9.75 -1.48
CA ILE A 198 17.95 9.62 -1.73
C ILE A 198 17.21 10.20 -0.52
N THR A 199 16.54 11.34 -0.73
CA THR A 199 15.81 12.07 0.33
C THR A 199 14.31 12.09 0.10
N GLU A 200 13.85 11.64 -1.06
CA GLU A 200 12.45 11.54 -1.44
C GLU A 200 12.15 10.12 -1.90
N LEU A 201 11.09 9.51 -1.37
CA LEU A 201 10.62 8.18 -1.73
C LEU A 201 9.17 8.19 -2.18
N TYR A 202 8.94 7.71 -3.40
CA TYR A 202 7.63 7.27 -3.87
C TYR A 202 7.37 5.87 -3.36
N VAL A 203 6.20 5.61 -2.77
CA VAL A 203 5.88 4.34 -2.11
C VAL A 203 4.71 3.68 -2.82
N CYS A 204 4.88 2.42 -3.23
CA CYS A 204 3.83 1.60 -3.83
C CYS A 204 3.96 0.11 -3.49
N GLY A 205 2.98 -0.69 -3.92
CA GLY A 205 2.95 -2.15 -3.73
C GLY A 205 1.85 -2.60 -2.78
N CYS A 206 2.05 -3.72 -2.09
CA CYS A 206 1.06 -4.29 -1.18
C CYS A 206 1.69 -4.96 0.07
N ASN A 207 0.96 -5.13 1.18
CA ASN A 207 -0.36 -4.58 1.49
C ASN A 207 -0.24 -3.17 2.09
N THR A 208 -1.15 -2.26 1.73
CA THR A 208 -1.15 -0.86 2.20
C THR A 208 -1.04 -0.76 3.72
N ASN A 209 -1.86 -1.49 4.45
CA ASN A 209 -1.97 -1.42 5.90
C ASN A 209 -0.84 -2.13 6.68
N LEU A 210 0.02 -2.87 5.98
CA LEU A 210 1.10 -3.67 6.56
C LEU A 210 2.47 -3.16 6.10
N SER A 211 3.12 -3.87 5.16
CA SER A 211 4.49 -3.56 4.72
C SER A 211 4.64 -2.16 4.14
N VAL A 212 3.64 -1.65 3.41
CA VAL A 212 3.63 -0.28 2.87
C VAL A 212 3.61 0.73 4.01
N TYR A 213 2.60 0.64 4.89
CA TYR A 213 2.48 1.53 6.04
C TYR A 213 3.72 1.52 6.94
N ALA A 214 4.21 0.34 7.32
CA ALA A 214 5.38 0.19 8.17
C ALA A 214 6.65 0.80 7.53
N SER A 215 6.87 0.55 6.24
CA SER A 215 8.04 1.07 5.53
C SER A 215 7.97 2.58 5.31
N ALA A 216 6.80 3.11 4.94
CA ALA A 216 6.60 4.56 4.77
C ALA A 216 6.78 5.31 6.08
N MET A 217 6.22 4.78 7.17
CA MET A 217 6.38 5.33 8.52
C MET A 217 7.85 5.40 8.94
N ASP A 218 8.63 4.33 8.73
CA ASP A 218 10.06 4.30 9.08
C ASP A 218 10.92 5.19 8.16
N ALA A 219 10.57 5.30 6.87
CA ALA A 219 11.21 6.23 5.95
C ALA A 219 11.04 7.68 6.43
N ALA A 220 9.79 8.07 6.73
CA ALA A 220 9.47 9.41 7.19
C ALA A 220 10.11 9.72 8.55
N ARG A 221 10.09 8.77 9.50
CA ARG A 221 10.82 8.90 10.79
C ARG A 221 12.33 9.06 10.62
N SER A 222 12.88 8.60 9.50
CA SER A 222 14.29 8.73 9.16
C SER A 222 14.64 10.03 8.42
N GLY A 223 13.66 10.93 8.24
CA GLY A 223 13.82 12.22 7.56
C GLY A 223 13.76 12.13 6.03
N ILE A 224 13.13 11.09 5.48
CA ILE A 224 12.92 10.92 4.05
C ILE A 224 11.50 11.39 3.73
N ALA A 225 11.36 12.34 2.80
CA ALA A 225 10.06 12.79 2.32
C ALA A 225 9.36 11.65 1.58
N ILE A 226 8.10 11.37 1.92
CA ILE A 226 7.34 10.26 1.35
C ILE A 226 6.18 10.76 0.49
N THR A 227 6.06 10.20 -0.71
CA THR A 227 4.90 10.37 -1.59
C THR A 227 4.25 9.01 -1.81
N ILE A 228 2.98 8.88 -1.44
CA ILE A 228 2.21 7.65 -1.61
C ILE A 228 1.51 7.68 -2.97
N LEU A 229 1.73 6.64 -3.78
CA LEU A 229 1.05 6.45 -5.07
C LEU A 229 -0.22 5.64 -4.84
N ASP A 230 -1.34 6.31 -4.58
CA ASP A 230 -2.58 5.69 -4.11
C ASP A 230 -3.13 4.63 -5.08
N ASP A 231 -3.11 4.95 -6.37
CA ASP A 231 -3.52 4.07 -7.47
C ASP A 231 -2.53 2.92 -7.73
N CYS A 232 -1.39 2.88 -7.04
CA CYS A 232 -0.39 1.80 -7.09
C CYS A 232 -0.34 0.98 -5.79
N LEU A 233 -1.41 1.03 -4.99
CA LEU A 233 -1.51 0.30 -3.73
C LEU A 233 -2.51 -0.87 -3.77
N GLY A 234 -2.04 -2.04 -3.37
CA GLY A 234 -2.86 -3.21 -3.16
C GLY A 234 -3.27 -3.38 -1.70
N PHE A 235 -4.54 -3.72 -1.47
CA PHE A 235 -5.09 -3.98 -0.15
C PHE A 235 -6.19 -5.03 -0.19
N ARG A 236 -6.48 -5.66 0.95
CA ARG A 236 -7.55 -6.66 1.09
C ARG A 236 -8.81 -6.09 1.74
N LYS A 237 -8.67 -5.09 2.61
CA LYS A 237 -9.78 -4.38 3.24
C LYS A 237 -9.63 -2.89 3.05
N LYS A 238 -10.62 -2.27 2.39
CA LYS A 238 -10.60 -0.86 2.05
C LYS A 238 -10.48 0.02 3.30
N GLU A 239 -11.16 -0.34 4.39
CA GLU A 239 -11.16 0.44 5.63
C GLU A 239 -9.75 0.52 6.25
N ARG A 240 -8.93 -0.52 6.08
CA ARG A 240 -7.56 -0.56 6.60
C ARG A 240 -6.59 0.21 5.72
N HIS A 241 -6.81 0.18 4.41
CA HIS A 241 -6.09 1.00 3.45
C HIS A 241 -6.36 2.49 3.70
N ASP A 242 -7.62 2.89 3.81
CA ASP A 242 -8.02 4.28 4.07
C ASP A 242 -7.42 4.79 5.39
N LEU A 243 -7.46 3.97 6.46
CA LEU A 243 -6.86 4.33 7.75
C LEU A 243 -5.33 4.43 7.68
N ALA A 244 -4.67 3.62 6.86
CA ALA A 244 -3.22 3.67 6.65
C ALA A 244 -2.79 4.95 5.99
N ILE A 245 -3.45 5.31 4.88
CA ILE A 245 -3.16 6.55 4.16
C ILE A 245 -3.45 7.74 5.05
N LYS A 246 -4.63 7.79 5.67
CA LYS A 246 -5.01 8.87 6.59
C LYS A 246 -3.93 9.13 7.64
N ARG A 247 -3.38 8.09 8.25
CA ARG A 247 -2.34 8.22 9.27
C ARG A 247 -0.98 8.63 8.72
N LEU A 248 -0.61 8.18 7.52
CA LEU A 248 0.62 8.65 6.87
C LEU A 248 0.54 10.15 6.58
N VAL A 249 -0.62 10.62 6.11
CA VAL A 249 -0.87 12.06 5.89
C VAL A 249 -0.86 12.82 7.22
N GLU A 250 -1.71 12.44 8.18
CA GLU A 250 -1.91 13.21 9.42
C GLU A 250 -0.69 13.20 10.35
N ILE A 251 0.06 12.10 10.42
CA ILE A 251 1.16 11.94 11.39
C ILE A 251 2.50 12.25 10.76
N MET A 252 2.69 11.88 9.49
CA MET A 252 4.00 11.95 8.81
C MET A 252 4.05 12.98 7.69
N ASP A 253 2.98 13.75 7.48
CA ASP A 253 2.87 14.76 6.43
C ASP A 253 3.19 14.19 5.03
N ALA A 254 2.73 12.95 4.79
CA ALA A 254 2.95 12.28 3.54
C ALA A 254 2.14 12.94 2.41
N ASN A 255 2.76 13.17 1.26
CA ASN A 255 2.04 13.54 0.05
C ASN A 255 1.31 12.31 -0.52
N VAL A 256 0.14 12.51 -1.12
CA VAL A 256 -0.62 11.45 -1.78
C VAL A 256 -0.97 11.92 -3.19
N THR A 257 -0.70 11.08 -4.19
CA THR A 257 -0.95 11.41 -5.59
C THR A 257 -1.20 10.14 -6.39
N THR A 258 -1.65 10.28 -7.64
CA THR A 258 -1.74 9.18 -8.59
C THR A 258 -0.42 9.01 -9.33
N SER A 259 -0.16 7.80 -9.84
CA SER A 259 1.00 7.49 -10.66
C SER A 259 1.12 8.39 -11.89
N THR A 260 -0.01 8.72 -12.52
CA THR A 260 -0.06 9.58 -13.71
C THR A 260 0.27 11.04 -13.38
N LYS A 261 -0.28 11.59 -12.28
CA LYS A 261 0.05 12.94 -11.82
C LYS A 261 1.52 13.01 -11.39
N ALA A 262 2.01 12.05 -10.61
CA ALA A 262 3.39 11.99 -10.19
C ALA A 262 4.40 12.01 -11.36
N LEU A 263 4.14 11.29 -12.46
CA LEU A 263 5.01 11.35 -13.65
C LEU A 263 5.01 12.73 -14.30
N ARG A 264 3.83 13.36 -14.43
CA ARG A 264 3.72 14.72 -14.99
C ARG A 264 4.49 15.75 -14.16
N ASP A 265 4.40 15.65 -12.83
CA ASP A 265 5.11 16.52 -11.89
C ASP A 265 6.63 16.30 -11.95
N LEU A 266 7.07 15.08 -12.26
CA LEU A 266 8.48 14.74 -12.46
C LEU A 266 9.04 15.29 -13.78
N GLU A 267 8.27 15.21 -14.85
CA GLU A 267 8.61 15.75 -16.18
C GLU A 267 8.62 17.28 -16.19
N THR A 268 7.72 17.89 -15.44
CA THR A 268 7.54 19.35 -15.36
C THR A 268 7.48 19.77 -13.89
N PRO A 269 8.63 20.04 -13.26
CA PRO A 269 8.65 20.51 -11.89
C PRO A 269 7.98 21.90 -11.85
N SER A 270 6.75 21.96 -11.37
CA SER A 270 6.08 23.24 -11.14
C SER A 270 6.84 23.97 -10.02
N PHE A 271 7.45 25.09 -10.36
CA PHE A 271 8.01 26.00 -9.36
C PHE A 271 6.84 26.72 -8.69
N GLY A 272 6.30 26.14 -7.61
CA GLY A 272 5.41 26.79 -6.65
C GLY A 272 4.16 27.44 -7.26
N ALA A 273 3.13 26.65 -7.49
CA ALA A 273 1.76 27.15 -7.43
C ALA A 273 1.06 26.31 -6.36
N ASP A 274 0.63 26.95 -5.28
CA ASP A 274 -0.30 26.36 -4.34
C ASP A 274 -1.59 26.03 -5.13
N ASP A 275 -1.85 24.74 -5.37
CA ASP A 275 -3.06 24.28 -6.05
C ASP A 275 -4.26 24.46 -5.10
N ASP A 276 -4.99 25.56 -5.28
CA ASP A 276 -6.39 25.66 -4.86
C ASP A 276 -7.20 24.65 -5.68
N ASP A 277 -7.69 23.62 -5.00
CA ASP A 277 -8.54 22.58 -5.54
C ASP A 277 -9.94 23.15 -5.84
N SER A 278 -10.17 23.52 -7.10
CA SER A 278 -11.53 23.73 -7.62
C SER A 278 -11.74 22.85 -8.86
N SER A 279 -12.30 21.66 -8.62
CA SER A 279 -12.93 20.83 -9.63
C SER A 279 -14.12 21.57 -10.25
N SER A 280 -14.04 21.92 -11.52
CA SER A 280 -15.21 22.16 -12.37
C SER A 280 -15.27 21.03 -13.39
N ASP A 281 -16.09 20.03 -13.09
CA ASP A 281 -16.61 19.11 -14.10
C ASP A 281 -17.49 19.93 -15.04
N GLU A 282 -17.04 20.17 -16.27
CA GLU A 282 -17.88 20.68 -17.35
C GLU A 282 -18.54 19.48 -18.04
N ASP A 283 -19.83 19.29 -17.77
CA ASP A 283 -20.72 18.45 -18.55
C ASP A 283 -20.96 19.12 -19.92
N ASP A 284 -20.45 18.50 -20.99
CA ASP A 284 -20.86 18.78 -22.36
C ASP A 284 -22.26 18.19 -22.62
N ASP A 285 -23.30 19.01 -22.55
CA ASP A 285 -24.62 18.69 -23.14
C ASP A 285 -25.05 19.73 -24.19
N ALA A 286 -25.70 19.20 -25.21
CA ALA A 286 -25.75 19.70 -26.56
C ALA A 286 -26.76 20.84 -26.81
N GLY A 287 -26.34 21.77 -27.67
CA GLY A 287 -27.13 22.24 -28.81
C GLY A 287 -28.45 22.98 -28.54
N SER A 288 -28.37 24.27 -28.20
CA SER A 288 -29.46 25.22 -28.48
C SER A 288 -29.13 26.02 -29.74
N ILE A 289 -29.76 25.68 -30.87
CA ILE A 289 -29.78 26.51 -32.07
C ILE A 289 -31.13 27.24 -32.16
N HIS A 290 -30.99 28.56 -32.18
CA HIS A 290 -32.01 29.59 -32.17
C HIS A 290 -32.78 29.63 -33.50
N LEU A 291 -34.11 29.66 -33.42
CA LEU A 291 -35.04 29.89 -34.52
C LEU A 291 -34.89 31.31 -35.11
N SER A 292 -34.90 31.42 -36.43
CA SER A 292 -35.33 32.61 -37.15
C SER A 292 -36.13 32.22 -38.39
N VAL A 293 -37.28 32.87 -38.50
CA VAL A 293 -38.38 32.72 -39.46
C VAL A 293 -38.04 33.38 -40.80
N ASP A 294 -38.45 32.80 -41.92
CA ASP A 294 -39.11 33.52 -43.02
C ASP A 294 -39.78 32.56 -44.04
N SER A 295 -41.12 32.67 -44.09
CA SER A 295 -41.99 32.95 -45.25
C SER A 295 -41.76 32.22 -46.59
N ASP A 296 -42.74 31.40 -47.03
CA ASP A 296 -43.63 31.70 -48.19
C ASP A 296 -44.34 30.44 -48.79
N GLU A 297 -45.67 30.55 -48.84
CA GLU A 297 -46.67 30.21 -49.88
C GLU A 297 -46.87 28.78 -50.49
N GLU A 298 -48.13 28.36 -50.31
CA GLU A 298 -49.14 27.77 -51.23
C GLU A 298 -49.09 26.30 -51.73
N ASP A 299 -50.17 25.60 -51.34
CA ASP A 299 -51.07 24.70 -52.08
C ASP A 299 -50.53 23.53 -52.92
N ASP A 300 -50.92 22.30 -52.54
CA ASP A 300 -51.81 21.48 -53.37
C ASP A 300 -52.31 20.18 -52.69
N GLU A 301 -53.64 20.06 -52.69
CA GLU A 301 -54.47 18.87 -52.90
C GLU A 301 -54.36 17.57 -52.05
N MET A 302 -55.46 17.28 -51.34
CA MET A 302 -55.85 15.99 -50.77
C MET A 302 -56.48 15.09 -51.86
N PRO A 303 -56.52 13.75 -51.72
CA PRO A 303 -57.77 13.18 -51.20
C PRO A 303 -57.65 11.87 -50.38
N LEU A 304 -58.61 11.66 -49.47
CA LEU A 304 -59.08 10.37 -48.92
C LEU A 304 -60.07 9.70 -49.94
N PRO A 305 -60.69 8.49 -49.75
CA PRO A 305 -60.92 7.75 -48.51
C PRO A 305 -61.05 6.19 -48.57
N SER A 306 -61.38 5.63 -47.40
CA SER A 306 -62.42 4.59 -47.15
C SER A 306 -62.07 3.08 -47.19
N SER A 307 -62.08 2.51 -45.98
CA SER A 307 -62.94 1.41 -45.49
C SER A 307 -62.93 0.04 -46.21
N LEU A 308 -62.67 -1.04 -45.46
CA LEU A 308 -63.73 -1.88 -44.86
C LEU A 308 -63.17 -3.16 -44.22
N SER A 309 -63.77 -3.47 -43.06
CA SER A 309 -64.23 -4.79 -42.62
C SER A 309 -63.23 -5.90 -42.22
N ASN A 310 -63.34 -6.21 -40.92
CA ASN A 310 -63.77 -7.50 -40.38
C ASN A 310 -62.81 -8.70 -40.27
N VAL A 311 -62.57 -9.04 -39.00
CA VAL A 311 -62.92 -10.32 -38.34
C VAL A 311 -62.03 -11.56 -38.58
N CYS A 312 -61.74 -12.18 -37.43
CA CYS A 312 -61.42 -13.59 -37.14
C CYS A 312 -60.00 -14.11 -37.37
N SER A 313 -59.34 -14.38 -36.23
CA SER A 313 -59.07 -15.73 -35.70
C SER A 313 -58.66 -16.80 -36.73
N TYR A 314 -57.49 -17.41 -36.54
CA TYR A 314 -57.36 -18.74 -35.94
C TYR A 314 -55.87 -19.12 -35.77
N ARG A 315 -55.57 -19.63 -34.57
CA ARG A 315 -54.41 -20.51 -34.30
C ARG A 315 -54.45 -21.72 -35.23
N THR A 316 -53.29 -22.23 -35.66
CA THR A 316 -53.07 -23.68 -35.71
C THR A 316 -51.59 -24.01 -35.56
N ASP A 317 -51.30 -24.81 -34.54
CA ASP A 317 -50.07 -25.57 -34.35
C ASP A 317 -49.91 -26.61 -35.46
N ILE A 318 -48.67 -26.85 -35.90
CA ILE A 318 -48.30 -28.12 -36.57
C ILE A 318 -47.09 -28.70 -35.83
N ALA A 319 -47.32 -29.84 -35.21
CA ALA A 319 -46.31 -30.85 -34.93
C ALA A 319 -46.48 -31.99 -35.96
N VAL A 320 -45.39 -32.69 -36.29
CA VAL A 320 -45.25 -34.17 -36.33
C VAL A 320 -43.89 -34.55 -36.98
N LEU A 321 -43.02 -35.12 -36.14
CA LEU A 321 -42.20 -36.35 -36.25
C LEU A 321 -41.67 -36.85 -37.61
N SER A 322 -40.40 -37.29 -37.64
CA SER A 322 -40.02 -38.73 -37.68
C SER A 322 -38.52 -38.94 -37.94
N ASP A 323 -37.97 -39.96 -37.27
CA ASP A 323 -36.60 -40.49 -37.26
C ASP A 323 -36.10 -41.06 -38.61
N CYS A 324 -34.76 -41.18 -38.79
CA CYS A 324 -34.01 -42.45 -38.63
C CYS A 324 -32.63 -42.47 -39.34
N THR A 325 -31.58 -42.75 -38.55
CA THR A 325 -30.44 -43.69 -38.73
C THR A 325 -29.73 -43.87 -40.09
N SER A 326 -28.38 -43.87 -40.07
CA SER A 326 -27.58 -45.11 -40.27
C SER A 326 -26.04 -44.90 -40.37
N HIS A 327 -25.35 -45.83 -39.69
CA HIS A 327 -23.94 -46.29 -39.75
C HIS A 327 -22.90 -45.64 -38.84
#